data_AF-A0A7K1B089-F1
#
_entry.id   AF-A0A7K1B089-F1
#
_cell.length_a   1.000
_cell.length_b   1.000
_cell.length_c   1.000
_cell.angle_alpha   90.00
_cell.angle_beta   90.00
_cell.angle_gamma   90.00
#
_symmetry.space_group_name_H-M   'P 1'
#
loop_
_entity.id
_entity.type
_entity.pdbx_description
1 polymer ?
#
loop_
_entity_poly.entity_id
_entity_poly.type
_entity_poly.pdbx_seq_one_letter_code
_entity_poly.pdbx_strand_id
1 'polypeptide(L)'
;MLTRPTTEQVLVGIATELRDTIAPLVSDGPATVLLGQIDQILRGLAVRAAHEIAWMHEEADSIAAVTGTDVGWPASLHLDDVVAWYDSVSRVLSGALDEAFAAGDAARVAELKQLLDARSATEMRIVGGFELVGRG
;
A
#
# COMPACT_ATOMS: atom_id res chain seq x y z
N MET A 1 -20.85 1.29 14.14
CA MET A 1 -19.79 1.98 13.38
C MET A 1 -19.34 3.18 14.19
N LEU A 2 -18.08 3.22 14.64
CA LEU A 2 -17.55 4.41 15.31
C LEU A 2 -17.39 5.51 14.24
N THR A 3 -18.42 6.36 14.17
CA THR A 3 -18.47 7.73 13.65
C THR A 3 -17.82 8.01 12.29
N ARG A 4 -18.69 8.30 11.32
CA ARG A 4 -18.31 9.13 10.17
C ARG A 4 -17.94 10.54 10.66
N PRO A 5 -17.06 11.25 9.92
CA PRO A 5 -16.38 10.79 8.70
C PRO A 5 -15.18 9.87 8.99
N THR A 6 -14.94 8.88 8.13
CA THR A 6 -13.71 8.08 8.15
C THR A 6 -12.52 8.91 7.63
N THR A 7 -11.28 8.48 7.90
CA THR A 7 -10.07 9.13 7.35
C THR A 7 -10.11 9.26 5.83
N GLU A 8 -10.53 8.19 5.14
CA GLU A 8 -10.76 8.20 3.69
C GLU A 8 -11.75 9.30 3.28
N GLN A 9 -12.90 9.40 3.94
CA GLN A 9 -13.92 10.40 3.63
C GLN A 9 -13.43 11.83 3.86
N VAL A 10 -12.63 12.06 4.91
CA VAL A 10 -12.01 13.37 5.17
C VAL A 10 -11.04 13.73 4.04
N LEU A 11 -10.14 12.82 3.68
CA LEU A 11 -9.13 13.05 2.63
C LEU A 11 -9.77 13.28 1.25
N VAL A 12 -10.78 12.49 0.89
CA VAL A 12 -11.55 12.68 -0.35
C VAL A 12 -12.29 14.00 -0.33
N GLY A 13 -12.89 14.39 0.80
CA GLY A 13 -13.57 15.67 0.95
C GLY A 13 -12.63 16.85 0.71
N ILE A 14 -11.44 16.84 1.33
CA ILE A 14 -10.41 17.88 1.13
C ILE A 14 -9.98 17.93 -0.34
N ALA A 15 -9.71 16.79 -0.97
CA ALA A 15 -9.30 16.72 -2.36
C ALA A 15 -10.36 17.32 -3.30
N THR A 16 -11.64 17.03 -3.04
CA THR A 16 -12.78 17.59 -3.79
C THR A 16 -12.88 19.10 -3.61
N GLU A 17 -12.78 19.63 -2.38
CA GLU A 17 -12.81 21.09 -2.15
C GLU A 17 -11.64 21.81 -2.82
N LEU A 18 -10.43 21.25 -2.76
CA LEU A 18 -9.26 21.82 -3.44
C LEU A 18 -9.47 21.89 -4.96
N ARG A 19 -10.05 20.84 -5.55
CA ARG A 19 -10.31 20.79 -6.98
C ARG A 19 -11.45 21.70 -7.42
N ASP A 20 -12.59 21.62 -6.75
CA ASP A 20 -13.84 22.22 -7.22
C ASP A 20 -13.96 23.69 -6.80
N THR A 21 -13.36 24.06 -5.66
CA THR A 21 -13.45 25.40 -5.08
C THR A 21 -12.16 26.20 -5.26
N ILE A 22 -10.99 25.60 -5.01
CA ILE A 22 -9.71 26.35 -4.99
C ILE A 22 -9.04 26.41 -6.37
N ALA A 23 -9.00 25.31 -7.13
CA ALA A 23 -8.33 25.28 -8.43
C ALA A 23 -8.81 26.34 -9.42
N PRO A 24 -10.13 26.65 -9.53
CA PRO A 24 -10.60 27.70 -10.43
C PRO A 24 -10.12 29.12 -10.06
N LEU A 25 -9.68 29.33 -8.83
CA LEU A 25 -9.20 30.63 -8.32
C LEU A 25 -7.69 30.82 -8.53
N VAL A 26 -6.98 29.78 -8.97
CA VAL A 26 -5.52 29.79 -9.12
C VAL A 26 -5.18 30.00 -10.60
N SER A 27 -4.52 31.12 -10.91
CA SER A 27 -4.12 31.47 -12.28
C SER A 27 -2.63 31.25 -12.58
N ASP A 28 -1.81 31.05 -11.54
CA ASP A 28 -0.38 30.79 -11.70
C ASP A 28 -0.15 29.33 -12.14
N GLY A 29 0.56 29.15 -13.26
CA GLY A 29 0.78 27.83 -13.87
C GLY A 29 1.45 26.81 -12.94
N PRO A 30 2.61 27.16 -12.32
CA PRO A 30 3.24 26.31 -11.31
C PRO A 30 2.31 25.95 -10.13
N ALA A 31 1.55 26.91 -9.60
CA ALA A 31 0.61 26.66 -8.52
C ALA A 31 -0.52 25.68 -8.92
N THR A 32 -1.03 25.78 -10.15
CA THR A 32 -2.03 24.85 -10.69
C THR A 32 -1.50 23.42 -10.78
N VAL A 33 -0.24 23.24 -11.22
CA VAL A 33 0.41 21.92 -11.25
C VAL A 33 0.56 21.35 -9.84
N LEU A 34 1.06 22.15 -8.91
CA LEU A 34 1.22 21.73 -7.51
C LEU A 34 -0.13 21.32 -6.88
N LEU A 35 -1.20 22.06 -7.18
CA LEU A 35 -2.54 21.74 -6.69
C LEU A 35 -3.06 20.40 -7.24
N GLY A 36 -2.79 20.11 -8.53
CA GLY A 36 -3.07 18.81 -9.12
C GLY A 36 -2.31 17.67 -8.44
N GLN A 37 -1.03 17.88 -8.11
CA GLN A 37 -0.23 16.91 -7.36
C GLN A 37 -0.78 16.68 -5.94
N ILE A 38 -1.22 17.73 -5.25
CA ILE A 38 -1.84 17.61 -3.92
C ILE A 38 -3.14 16.79 -3.99
N ASP A 39 -4.00 17.02 -4.99
CA ASP A 39 -5.22 16.21 -5.19
C ASP A 39 -4.89 14.72 -5.38
N GLN A 40 -3.89 14.40 -6.21
CA GLN A 40 -3.43 13.02 -6.40
C GLN A 40 -2.91 12.39 -5.09
N ILE A 41 -2.08 13.12 -4.35
CA ILE A 41 -1.53 12.65 -3.06
C ILE A 41 -2.66 12.36 -2.07
N LEU A 42 -3.63 13.28 -1.92
CA LEU A 42 -4.75 13.11 -0.99
C LEU A 42 -5.60 11.88 -1.35
N ARG A 43 -5.82 11.62 -2.63
CA ARG A 43 -6.56 10.44 -3.10
C ARG A 43 -5.78 9.15 -2.86
N GLY A 44 -4.47 9.15 -3.10
CA GLY A 44 -3.60 8.02 -2.77
C GLY A 44 -3.61 7.71 -1.27
N LEU A 45 -3.53 8.75 -0.43
CA LEU A 45 -3.63 8.60 1.03
C LEU A 45 -4.99 8.07 1.47
N ALA A 46 -6.09 8.48 0.82
CA ALA A 46 -7.42 7.99 1.13
C ALA A 46 -7.52 6.47 0.92
N VAL A 47 -7.03 5.99 -0.23
CA VAL A 47 -6.99 4.56 -0.57
C VAL A 47 -6.14 3.77 0.43
N ARG A 48 -4.94 4.28 0.77
CA ARG A 48 -4.06 3.63 1.75
C ARG A 48 -4.70 3.57 3.14
N ALA A 49 -5.27 4.69 3.60
CA ALA A 49 -5.94 4.76 4.90
C ALA A 49 -7.13 3.80 5.02
N ALA A 50 -7.79 3.48 3.91
CA ALA A 50 -8.93 2.56 3.89
C ALA A 50 -8.52 1.08 3.83
N HIS A 51 -7.36 0.75 3.24
CA HIS A 51 -7.11 -0.62 2.80
C HIS A 51 -5.71 -1.19 3.07
N GLU A 52 -4.70 -0.37 3.39
CA GLU A 52 -3.30 -0.83 3.48
C GLU A 52 -3.12 -1.96 4.49
N ILE A 53 -3.73 -1.83 5.68
CA ILE A 53 -3.68 -2.87 6.72
C ILE A 53 -4.40 -4.15 6.26
N ALA A 54 -5.53 -4.03 5.55
CA ALA A 54 -6.24 -5.20 5.03
C ALA A 54 -5.40 -5.97 4.01
N TRP A 55 -4.71 -5.27 3.10
CA TRP A 55 -3.79 -5.91 2.15
C TRP A 55 -2.61 -6.59 2.85
N MET A 56 -2.05 -5.97 3.90
CA MET A 56 -0.99 -6.60 4.70
C MET A 56 -1.45 -7.93 5.30
N HIS A 57 -2.71 -8.02 5.76
CA HIS A 57 -3.31 -9.26 6.24
C HIS A 57 -3.53 -10.29 5.14
N GLU A 58 -4.12 -9.89 4.01
CA GLU A 58 -4.34 -10.80 2.87
C GLU A 58 -3.02 -11.38 2.33
N GLU A 59 -1.96 -10.56 2.31
CA GLU A 59 -0.63 -11.00 1.93
C GLU A 59 -0.02 -11.94 2.96
N ALA A 60 -0.15 -11.63 4.26
CA ALA A 60 0.33 -12.49 5.34
C ALA A 60 -0.32 -13.88 5.31
N ASP A 61 -1.64 -13.95 5.08
CA ASP A 61 -2.37 -15.21 4.92
C ASP A 61 -1.86 -16.01 3.73
N SER A 62 -1.58 -15.34 2.61
CA SER A 62 -1.03 -15.97 1.41
C SER A 62 0.39 -16.52 1.64
N ILE A 63 1.24 -15.77 2.32
CA ILE A 63 2.60 -16.21 2.71
C ILE A 63 2.52 -17.39 3.67
N ALA A 64 1.66 -17.32 4.69
CA ALA A 64 1.48 -18.40 5.67
C ALA A 64 1.00 -19.69 4.99
N ALA A 65 0.05 -19.60 4.06
CA ALA A 65 -0.46 -20.75 3.32
C ALA A 65 0.63 -21.41 2.45
N VAL A 66 1.44 -20.61 1.75
CA VAL A 66 2.51 -21.15 0.88
C VAL A 66 3.65 -21.71 1.71
N THR A 67 4.09 -21.00 2.76
CA THR A 67 5.24 -21.39 3.58
C THR A 67 4.93 -22.41 4.68
N GLY A 68 3.65 -22.60 5.00
CA GLY A 68 3.23 -23.41 6.16
C GLY A 68 3.61 -22.81 7.51
N THR A 69 4.03 -21.54 7.54
CA THR A 69 4.46 -20.86 8.76
C THR A 69 3.29 -20.08 9.37
N ASP A 70 3.05 -20.25 10.66
CA ASP A 70 2.10 -19.41 11.40
C ASP A 70 2.72 -18.02 11.61
N VAL A 71 2.12 -17.02 10.97
CA VAL A 71 2.54 -15.62 11.04
C VAL A 71 1.79 -14.81 12.10
N GLY A 72 0.79 -15.41 12.75
CA GLY A 72 0.03 -14.79 13.83
C GLY A 72 -0.68 -13.48 13.44
N TRP A 73 -0.91 -12.65 14.45
CA TRP A 73 -1.55 -11.34 14.35
C TRP A 73 -0.68 -10.26 14.98
N PRO A 74 -0.78 -8.99 14.53
CA PRO A 74 -0.10 -7.89 15.19
C PRO A 74 -0.59 -7.71 16.62
N ALA A 75 0.30 -7.23 17.51
CA ALA A 75 0.00 -7.07 18.93
C ALA A 75 -1.14 -6.07 19.18
N SER A 76 -1.28 -5.08 18.30
CA SER A 76 -2.41 -4.14 18.26
C SER A 76 -2.58 -3.59 16.83
N LEU A 77 -3.58 -2.72 16.64
CA LEU A 77 -3.78 -2.00 15.37
C LEU A 77 -3.08 -0.63 15.33
N HIS A 78 -2.21 -0.33 16.30
CA HIS A 78 -1.31 0.82 16.18
C HIS A 78 -0.29 0.55 15.06
N LEU A 79 0.00 1.57 14.26
CA LEU A 79 0.82 1.43 13.06
C LEU A 79 2.18 0.78 13.34
N ASP A 80 2.84 1.14 14.44
CA ASP A 80 4.13 0.57 14.82
C ASP A 80 4.07 -0.94 15.04
N ASP A 81 3.01 -1.45 15.68
CA ASP A 81 2.81 -2.88 15.92
C ASP A 81 2.48 -3.62 14.62
N VAL A 82 1.66 -3.01 13.75
CA VAL A 82 1.33 -3.58 12.43
C VAL A 82 2.57 -3.65 11.54
N VAL A 83 3.39 -2.60 11.51
CA VAL A 83 4.64 -2.56 10.74
C VAL A 83 5.63 -3.60 11.26
N ALA A 84 5.82 -3.69 12.59
CA ALA A 84 6.72 -4.68 13.18
C ALA A 84 6.29 -6.12 12.88
N TRP A 85 4.98 -6.39 12.94
CA TRP A 85 4.42 -7.68 12.55
C TRP A 85 4.62 -7.95 11.06
N TYR A 86 4.26 -7.02 10.18
CA TYR A 86 4.37 -7.21 8.73
C TYR A 86 5.82 -7.36 8.24
N ASP A 87 6.77 -6.72 8.92
CA ASP A 87 8.21 -6.93 8.72
C ASP A 87 8.63 -8.37 9.09
N SER A 88 8.05 -8.94 10.16
CA SER A 88 8.25 -10.36 10.48
C SER A 88 7.67 -11.30 9.41
N VAL A 89 6.48 -10.98 8.86
CA VAL A 89 5.88 -11.72 7.74
C VAL A 89 6.78 -11.68 6.50
N SER A 90 7.32 -10.51 6.17
CA SER A 90 8.24 -10.36 5.04
C SER A 90 9.51 -11.18 5.21
N ARG A 91 10.04 -11.30 6.44
CA ARG A 91 11.18 -12.18 6.73
C ARG A 91 10.87 -13.66 6.50
N VAL A 92 9.65 -14.11 6.76
CA VAL A 92 9.23 -15.49 6.46
C VAL A 92 9.32 -15.77 4.96
N LEU A 93 8.81 -14.86 4.12
CA LEU A 93 8.92 -15.00 2.67
C LEU A 93 10.38 -14.96 2.19
N SER A 94 11.19 -14.04 2.71
CA SER A 94 12.62 -13.96 2.37
C SER A 94 13.37 -15.23 2.75
N GLY A 95 13.16 -15.76 3.96
CA GLY A 95 13.79 -17.01 4.41
C GLY A 95 13.39 -18.21 3.55
N ALA A 96 12.10 -18.34 3.21
CA ALA A 96 11.63 -19.40 2.34
C ALA A 96 12.24 -19.33 0.92
N LEU A 97 12.44 -18.12 0.40
CA LEU A 97 13.13 -17.92 -0.88
C LEU A 97 14.59 -18.35 -0.80
N ASP A 98 15.32 -17.91 0.23
CA ASP A 98 16.72 -18.27 0.43
C ASP A 98 16.92 -19.79 0.56
N GLU A 99 16.04 -20.47 1.30
CA GLU A 99 16.03 -21.93 1.42
C GLU A 99 15.78 -22.62 0.07
N ALA A 100 14.79 -22.15 -0.69
CA ALA A 100 14.47 -22.71 -2.01
C ALA A 100 15.63 -22.52 -3.01
N PHE A 101 16.30 -21.36 -2.98
CA PHE A 101 17.49 -21.10 -3.79
C PHE A 101 18.66 -22.00 -3.38
N ALA A 102 18.93 -22.15 -2.08
CA ALA A 102 19.99 -23.01 -1.57
C ALA A 102 19.76 -24.49 -1.91
N ALA A 103 18.50 -24.93 -1.92
CA ALA A 103 18.11 -26.28 -2.33
C ALA A 103 18.09 -26.50 -3.84
N GLY A 104 18.18 -25.44 -4.66
CA GLY A 104 18.03 -25.51 -6.11
C GLY A 104 16.61 -25.88 -6.57
N ASP A 105 15.60 -25.66 -5.71
CA ASP A 105 14.21 -26.00 -6.01
C ASP A 105 13.55 -24.90 -6.86
N ALA A 106 13.71 -25.04 -8.18
CA ALA A 106 13.19 -24.07 -9.14
C ALA A 106 11.66 -23.94 -9.11
N ALA A 107 10.92 -25.01 -8.79
CA ALA A 107 9.47 -24.98 -8.70
C ALA A 107 9.03 -24.14 -7.50
N ARG A 108 9.67 -24.36 -6.35
CA ARG A 108 9.41 -23.59 -5.13
C ARG A 108 9.79 -22.12 -5.26
N VAL A 109 10.93 -21.83 -5.90
CA VAL A 109 11.32 -20.44 -6.23
C VAL A 109 10.27 -19.76 -7.10
N ALA A 110 9.72 -20.46 -8.11
CA ALA A 110 8.71 -19.89 -8.99
C ALA A 110 7.40 -19.58 -8.24
N GLU A 111 6.96 -20.49 -7.36
CA GLU A 111 5.78 -20.28 -6.51
C GLU A 111 5.95 -19.07 -5.58
N LEU A 112 7.07 -18.97 -4.86
CA LEU A 112 7.34 -17.86 -3.95
C LEU A 112 7.48 -16.52 -4.68
N LYS A 113 7.97 -16.52 -5.93
CA LYS A 113 8.02 -15.31 -6.76
C LYS A 113 6.64 -14.78 -7.14
N GLN A 114 5.62 -15.63 -7.25
CA GLN A 114 4.25 -15.16 -7.51
C GLN A 114 3.75 -14.28 -6.36
N LEU A 115 4.18 -14.54 -5.12
CA LEU A 115 3.85 -13.67 -3.97
C LEU A 115 4.52 -12.30 -4.09
N LEU A 116 5.78 -12.25 -4.55
CA LEU A 116 6.48 -10.98 -4.81
C LEU A 116 5.83 -10.19 -5.96
N ASP A 117 5.38 -10.89 -7.01
CA ASP A 117 4.67 -10.27 -8.13
C ASP A 117 3.32 -9.70 -7.66
N ALA A 118 2.59 -10.43 -6.80
CA ALA A 118 1.34 -9.95 -6.20
C ALA A 118 1.55 -8.72 -5.31
N ARG A 119 2.61 -8.72 -4.47
CA ARG A 119 3.04 -7.55 -3.69
C ARG A 119 3.31 -6.36 -4.60
N SER A 120 4.11 -6.57 -5.64
CA SER A 120 4.49 -5.53 -6.61
C SER A 120 3.27 -4.95 -7.33
N ALA A 121 2.27 -5.78 -7.66
CA ALA A 121 1.02 -5.33 -8.26
C ALA A 121 0.20 -4.45 -7.30
N THR A 122 0.16 -4.80 -6.01
CA THR A 122 -0.46 -3.97 -4.97
C THR A 122 0.29 -2.66 -4.77
N GLU A 123 1.61 -2.68 -4.71
CA GLU A 123 2.45 -1.48 -4.64
C GLU A 123 2.21 -0.57 -5.85
N MET A 124 2.16 -1.12 -7.06
CA MET A 124 1.87 -0.35 -8.28
C MET A 124 0.45 0.24 -8.26
N ARG A 125 -0.53 -0.45 -7.70
CA ARG A 125 -1.88 0.09 -7.55
C ARG A 125 -1.93 1.26 -6.55
N ILE A 126 -1.05 1.26 -5.56
CA ILE A 126 -0.92 2.33 -4.58
C ILE A 126 -0.08 3.49 -5.13
N VAL A 127 1.08 3.20 -5.72
CA VAL A 127 2.12 4.14 -6.16
C VAL A 127 1.92 4.61 -7.60
N GLY A 128 1.35 3.81 -8.48
CA GLY A 128 1.00 4.21 -9.86
C GLY A 128 -0.03 5.34 -9.91
N GLY A 129 -0.76 5.59 -8.82
CA GLY A 129 -1.56 6.80 -8.62
C GLY A 129 -0.74 8.06 -8.24
N PHE A 130 0.52 7.89 -7.86
CA PHE A 130 1.50 8.94 -7.52
C PHE A 130 2.43 9.29 -8.71
N GLU A 131 2.01 9.11 -9.96
CA GLU A 131 2.68 9.81 -11.07
C GLU A 131 2.48 11.32 -10.87
N LEU A 132 3.50 11.96 -10.31
CA LEU A 132 3.61 13.41 -10.17
C LEU A 132 3.55 14.01 -11.58
N VAL A 133 2.38 14.51 -11.97
CA VAL A 133 2.19 15.25 -13.21
C VAL A 133 3.25 16.36 -13.26
N GLY A 134 4.10 16.32 -14.29
CA GLY A 134 5.10 17.37 -14.55
C GLY A 134 6.58 16.99 -14.42
N ARG A 135 6.94 15.71 -14.21
CA ARG A 135 8.32 15.23 -14.44
C ARG A 135 8.43 14.55 -15.81
N GLY A 136 8.37 15.38 -16.86
CA GLY A 136 8.88 15.07 -18.20
C GLY A 136 10.28 15.64 -18.35
#